data_AF-A0A936ZFZ5-F1
#
_entry.id   AF-A0A936ZFZ5-F1
#
_cell.length_a   1.000
_cell.length_b   1.000
_cell.length_c   1.000
_cell.angle_alpha   90.00
_cell.angle_beta   90.00
_cell.angle_gamma   90.00
#
_symmetry.space_group_name_H-M   'P 1'
#
loop_
_entity.id
_entity.type
_entity.pdbx_description
1 polymer ?
#
loop_
_entity_poly.entity_id
_entity_poly.type
_entity_poly.pdbx_seq_one_letter_code
_entity_poly.pdbx_strand_id
1 'polypeptide(L)'
;MSSHNNADSVVFAAIADLIKDKTIKITEDMPLIGGDGLLNSMQLVELCLSLEDKAAEMGFEFDWTSDAAMSRSRSMFRTAGALTEEFRKQMDESR
;
A
#
# COMPACT_ATOMS: atom_id res chain seq x y z
N MET A 1 14.77 6.36 17.72
CA MET A 1 13.90 5.46 16.96
C MET A 1 13.39 6.25 15.77
N SER A 2 13.80 5.80 14.60
CA SER A 2 14.06 6.63 13.42
C SER A 2 12.78 7.08 12.71
N SER A 3 12.79 8.32 12.25
CA SER A 3 11.74 9.00 11.52
C SER A 3 11.37 8.30 10.21
N HIS A 4 10.34 7.45 10.17
CA HIS A 4 9.78 6.89 8.91
C HIS A 4 8.23 6.81 8.90
N ASN A 5 7.52 7.42 9.84
CA ASN A 5 6.11 7.13 10.13
C ASN A 5 5.04 7.59 9.10
N ASN A 6 5.36 8.32 8.03
CA ASN A 6 4.30 8.90 7.19
C ASN A 6 3.74 7.92 6.15
N ALA A 7 4.60 7.29 5.35
CA ALA A 7 4.21 6.34 4.30
C ALA A 7 3.43 5.15 4.87
N ASP A 8 3.94 4.53 5.93
CA ASP A 8 3.30 3.40 6.63
C ASP A 8 1.91 3.76 7.15
N SER A 9 1.78 4.96 7.73
CA SER A 9 0.49 5.43 8.24
C SER A 9 -0.50 5.67 7.10
N VAL A 10 -0.05 6.20 5.95
CA VAL A 10 -0.89 6.44 4.78
C VAL A 10 -1.43 5.12 4.22
N VAL A 11 -0.54 4.15 3.99
CA VAL A 11 -0.93 2.87 3.39
C VAL A 11 -1.84 2.08 4.34
N PHE A 12 -1.50 1.98 5.62
CA PHE A 12 -2.35 1.28 6.58
C PHE A 12 -3.67 1.99 6.82
N ALA A 13 -3.71 3.33 6.82
CA ALA A 13 -4.96 4.07 6.91
C ALA A 13 -5.86 3.82 5.69
N ALA A 14 -5.30 3.83 4.47
CA ALA A 14 -6.05 3.54 3.26
C ALA A 14 -6.62 2.12 3.27
N ILE A 15 -5.83 1.12 3.68
CA ILE A 15 -6.31 -0.27 3.84
C ILE A 15 -7.41 -0.35 4.91
N ALA A 16 -7.21 0.31 6.06
CA ALA A 16 -8.18 0.29 7.15
C ALA A 16 -9.50 0.99 6.81
N ASP A 17 -9.48 2.00 5.94
CA ASP A 17 -10.69 2.69 5.48
C ASP A 17 -11.57 1.79 4.60
N LEU A 18 -10.94 0.92 3.81
CA LEU A 18 -11.62 -0.05 2.96
C LEU A 18 -12.18 -1.25 3.73
N ILE A 19 -11.67 -1.50 4.93
CA ILE A 19 -12.12 -2.59 5.80
C ILE A 19 -13.24 -2.08 6.70
N LYS A 20 -14.45 -2.61 6.51
CA LYS A 20 -15.61 -2.23 7.32
C LYS A 20 -15.44 -2.54 8.81
N ASP A 21 -14.64 -3.54 9.13
CA ASP A 21 -14.36 -3.97 10.49
C ASP A 21 -13.13 -3.26 11.09
N LYS A 22 -13.38 -2.19 11.83
CA LYS A 22 -12.36 -1.39 12.52
C LYS A 22 -11.71 -2.11 13.71
N THR A 23 -12.16 -3.31 14.06
CA THR A 23 -11.53 -4.12 15.12
C THR A 23 -10.32 -4.91 14.60
N ILE A 24 -10.19 -5.04 13.27
CA ILE A 24 -9.07 -5.69 12.62
C ILE A 24 -7.84 -4.78 12.72
N LYS A 25 -6.80 -5.28 13.39
CA LYS A 25 -5.52 -4.58 13.47
C LYS A 25 -4.69 -4.92 12.23
N ILE A 26 -4.51 -3.94 11.36
CA ILE A 26 -3.66 -4.08 10.16
C ILE A 26 -2.21 -4.24 10.61
N THR A 27 -1.54 -5.26 10.08
CA THR A 27 -0.13 -5.55 10.34
C THR A 27 0.62 -5.74 9.03
N GLU A 28 1.93 -5.55 9.04
CA GLU A 28 2.78 -5.64 7.84
C GLU A 28 2.76 -7.02 7.17
N ASP A 29 2.54 -8.09 7.94
CA ASP A 29 2.50 -9.47 7.46
C ASP A 29 1.12 -9.85 6.88
N MET A 30 0.10 -9.00 7.06
CA MET A 30 -1.25 -9.33 6.60
C MET A 30 -1.34 -9.36 5.07
N PRO A 31 -1.87 -10.45 4.49
CA PRO A 31 -2.05 -10.55 3.06
C PRO A 31 -3.15 -9.60 2.57
N LEU A 32 -2.86 -8.82 1.51
CA LEU A 32 -3.86 -7.94 0.91
C LEU A 32 -4.71 -8.70 -0.12
N ILE A 33 -4.08 -9.57 -0.92
CA ILE A 33 -4.73 -10.35 -1.97
C ILE A 33 -4.53 -11.86 -1.78
N GLY A 34 -5.42 -12.65 -2.39
CA GLY A 34 -5.34 -14.12 -2.40
C GLY A 34 -6.43 -14.76 -1.55
N GLY A 35 -6.27 -16.06 -1.23
CA GLY A 35 -7.29 -16.86 -0.53
C GLY A 35 -7.62 -16.39 0.89
N ASP A 36 -6.67 -15.72 1.55
CA ASP A 36 -6.81 -15.12 2.89
C ASP A 36 -6.70 -13.57 2.82
N GLY A 37 -6.78 -13.00 1.62
CA GLY A 37 -6.55 -11.57 1.40
C GLY A 37 -7.67 -10.71 2.00
N LEU A 38 -7.29 -9.62 2.66
CA LEU A 38 -8.23 -8.64 3.23
C LEU A 38 -9.06 -7.90 2.17
N LEU A 39 -8.53 -7.77 0.95
CA LEU A 39 -9.11 -6.95 -0.10
C LEU A 39 -9.66 -7.83 -1.23
N ASN A 40 -10.89 -7.52 -1.64
CA ASN A 40 -11.45 -8.03 -2.88
C ASN A 40 -11.00 -7.18 -4.09
N SER A 41 -11.32 -7.63 -5.31
CA SER A 41 -10.91 -6.93 -6.54
C SER A 41 -11.40 -5.49 -6.65
N MET A 42 -12.56 -5.15 -6.08
CA MET A 42 -13.07 -3.77 -6.07
C MET A 42 -12.31 -2.92 -5.05
N GLN A 43 -12.13 -3.43 -3.84
CA GLN A 43 -11.35 -2.76 -2.79
C GLN A 43 -9.90 -2.52 -3.23
N LEU A 44 -9.32 -3.43 -4.02
CA LEU A 44 -7.98 -3.23 -4.56
C LEU A 44 -7.91 -2.03 -5.51
N VAL A 45 -8.91 -1.87 -6.38
CA VAL A 45 -8.99 -0.70 -7.27
C VAL A 45 -9.18 0.59 -6.46
N GLU A 46 -10.06 0.57 -5.45
CA GLU A 46 -10.26 1.71 -4.55
C GLU A 46 -8.98 2.06 -3.77
N LEU A 47 -8.23 1.06 -3.30
CA LEU A 47 -6.94 1.25 -2.66
C LEU A 47 -5.96 1.94 -3.59
N CYS A 48 -5.89 1.48 -4.85
CA CYS A 48 -4.96 2.05 -5.82
C CYS A 48 -5.23 3.54 -6.05
N LEU A 49 -6.50 3.89 -6.30
CA LEU A 49 -6.93 5.28 -6.48
C LEU A 49 -6.64 6.13 -5.23
N SER A 50 -6.94 5.61 -4.04
CA SER A 50 -6.71 6.32 -2.79
C SER A 50 -5.21 6.58 -2.55
N LEU A 51 -4.35 5.63 -2.89
CA LEU A 51 -2.89 5.79 -2.76
C LEU A 51 -2.30 6.72 -3.82
N GLU A 52 -2.82 6.71 -5.05
CA GLU A 52 -2.46 7.68 -6.08
C GLU A 52 -2.77 9.11 -5.64
N ASP A 53 -3.99 9.34 -5.13
CA ASP A 53 -4.39 10.63 -4.59
C ASP A 53 -3.47 11.07 -3.45
N LYS A 54 -3.18 10.15 -2.51
CA LYS A 54 -2.29 10.44 -1.37
C LYS A 54 -0.86 10.73 -1.81
N ALA A 55 -0.32 9.98 -2.76
CA ALA A 55 1.01 10.23 -3.32
C ALA A 55 1.07 11.61 -3.96
N ALA A 56 0.05 11.96 -4.77
CA ALA A 56 -0.05 13.27 -5.41
C ALA A 56 -0.13 14.40 -4.38
N GLU A 57 -0.90 14.23 -3.28
CA GLU A 57 -0.92 15.16 -2.14
C GLU A 57 0.45 15.31 -1.47
N MET A 58 1.25 14.25 -1.46
CA MET A 58 2.62 14.23 -0.92
C MET A 58 3.67 14.78 -1.90
N GLY A 59 3.26 15.11 -3.14
CA GLY A 59 4.09 15.74 -4.16
C GLY A 59 4.84 14.76 -5.07
N PHE A 60 4.41 13.51 -5.16
CA PHE A 60 4.97 12.54 -6.10
C PHE A 60 3.85 11.72 -6.78
N GLU A 61 4.17 11.07 -7.90
CA GLU A 61 3.23 10.17 -8.58
C GLU A 61 3.60 8.73 -8.23
N PHE A 62 2.63 7.95 -7.75
CA PHE A 62 2.86 6.55 -7.43
C PHE A 62 2.67 5.69 -8.70
N ASP A 63 3.74 5.00 -9.09
CA ASP A 63 3.79 4.18 -10.29
C ASP A 63 3.52 2.70 -9.98
N TRP A 64 2.33 2.24 -10.39
CA TRP A 64 1.93 0.84 -10.32
C TRP A 64 2.60 -0.05 -11.37
N THR A 65 3.24 0.55 -12.38
CA THR A 65 3.81 -0.19 -13.53
C THR A 65 5.31 -0.41 -13.42
N SER A 66 5.92 0.06 -12.33
CA SER A 66 7.37 0.02 -12.14
C SER A 66 7.93 -1.39 -12.27
N ASP A 67 9.19 -1.53 -12.65
CA ASP A 67 9.84 -2.85 -12.79
C ASP A 67 9.77 -3.66 -11.47
N ALA A 68 9.72 -2.96 -10.32
CA ALA A 68 9.45 -3.50 -9.00
C ALA A 68 8.02 -4.06 -8.83
N ALA A 69 7.03 -3.50 -9.53
CA ALA A 69 5.65 -3.97 -9.61
C ALA A 69 5.47 -5.20 -10.50
N MET A 70 6.21 -5.27 -11.61
CA MET A 70 6.05 -6.31 -12.64
C MET A 70 6.92 -7.56 -12.43
N SER A 71 7.99 -7.50 -11.64
CA SER A 71 8.86 -8.66 -11.41
C SER A 71 8.19 -9.72 -10.51
N ARG A 72 7.65 -10.75 -11.20
CA ARG A 72 6.87 -11.95 -10.83
C ARG A 72 7.10 -12.69 -9.48
N SER A 73 7.94 -12.24 -8.56
CA SER A 73 8.23 -12.96 -7.30
C SER A 73 8.01 -12.13 -6.01
N ARG A 74 7.77 -10.81 -6.14
CA ARG A 74 7.74 -9.81 -5.07
C ARG A 74 6.53 -8.86 -5.18
N SER A 75 5.34 -9.38 -5.45
CA SER A 75 4.13 -8.56 -5.63
C SER A 75 3.94 -7.60 -4.44
N MET A 76 3.94 -6.29 -4.68
CA MET A 76 3.67 -5.28 -3.64
C MET A 76 2.31 -5.49 -2.96
N PHE A 77 1.39 -6.17 -3.65
CA PHE A 77 0.08 -6.54 -3.11
C PHE A 77 0.11 -7.80 -2.23
N ARG A 78 1.26 -8.44 -2.03
CA ARG A 78 1.35 -9.68 -1.27
C ARG A 78 0.97 -9.47 0.19
N THR A 79 1.50 -8.42 0.81
CA THR A 79 1.19 -8.04 2.19
C THR A 79 1.12 -6.53 2.33
N ALA A 80 0.47 -6.05 3.40
CA ALA A 80 0.41 -4.62 3.69
C ALA A 80 1.82 -4.01 3.82
N GLY A 81 2.78 -4.73 4.40
CA GLY A 81 4.17 -4.29 4.52
C GLY A 81 4.88 -4.17 3.18
N ALA A 82 4.67 -5.11 2.25
CA ALA A 82 5.26 -5.05 0.92
C ALA A 82 4.78 -3.82 0.12
N LEU A 83 3.50 -3.48 0.25
CA LEU A 83 2.93 -2.29 -0.39
C LEU A 83 3.51 -1.00 0.21
N THR A 84 3.58 -0.94 1.54
CA THR A 84 4.18 0.17 2.27
C THR A 84 5.64 0.38 1.90
N GLU A 85 6.43 -0.69 1.80
CA GLU A 85 7.84 -0.61 1.42
C GLU A 85 8.01 -0.01 0.02
N GLU A 86 7.19 -0.44 -0.94
CA GLU A 86 7.23 0.09 -2.30
C GLU A 86 6.79 1.56 -2.36
N PHE A 87 5.72 1.91 -1.64
CA PHE A 87 5.25 3.30 -1.53
C PHE A 87 6.32 4.22 -0.96
N ARG A 88 6.96 3.81 0.13
CA ARG A 88 8.06 4.55 0.74
C ARG A 88 9.25 4.69 -0.21
N LYS A 89 9.60 3.61 -0.92
CA LYS A 89 10.71 3.62 -1.86
C LYS A 89 10.48 4.61 -2.99
N GLN A 90 9.32 4.60 -3.63
CA GLN A 90 9.00 5.54 -4.72
C GLN A 90 8.91 6.98 -4.23
N MET A 91 8.40 7.19 -3.01
CA MET A 91 8.40 8.50 -2.36
C MET A 91 9.83 9.03 -2.16
N ASP A 92 10.76 8.19 -1.69
CA ASP A 92 12.17 8.55 -1.53
C ASP A 92 12.86 8.82 -2.88
N GLU A 93 12.57 8.02 -3.92
CA GLU A 93 13.12 8.20 -5.27
C GLU A 93 12.60 9.46 -5.98
N SER A 94 11.41 9.94 -5.58
CA SER A 94 10.77 11.14 -6.15
C SER A 94 11.22 12.44 -5.46
N ARG A 95 12.12 12.38 -4.48
CA ARG A 95 12.63 13.51 -3.68
C ARG A 95 14.05 13.92 -4.03
#